data_AF-A0AA49JL46-F1
#
_entry.id   AF-A0AA49JL46-F1
#
_cell.length_a   1.000
_cell.length_b   1.000
_cell.length_c   1.000
_cell.angle_alpha   90.00
_cell.angle_beta   90.00
_cell.angle_gamma   90.00
#
_symmetry.space_group_name_H-M   'P 1'
#
loop_
_entity.id
_entity.type
_entity.pdbx_description
1 polymer ?
#
loop_
_entity_poly.entity_id
_entity_poly.type
_entity_poly.pdbx_seq_one_letter_code
_entity_poly.pdbx_strand_id
1 'polypeptide(L)'
;MFEVITITKESREYVELYLKLSRLNFMDGKFKKSIEAEEFKHRKERKNDIIAALDNIINTDFLYSRMIDEGYFFVLCDEDGYIIQLIYNSRLENYFKEINFTEGVSLKLENSGINAVSLAMEYKQQYQICGKDHQWDILENWYCTAIPIIDYTNALIVAYLDLSCANCQNIDYQSFILRNIVKCIEKALTYKNKLYTIELELTSIDTAIIYCLAHGMERKDICKRIHIAENTLKNHIKNFGFY
;
A
#
# COMPACT_ATOMS: atom_id res chain seq x y z
N MET A 1 -20.26 -7.52 5.76
CA MET A 1 -19.59 -7.84 4.48
C MET A 1 -19.43 -6.52 3.76
N PHE A 2 -18.21 -6.02 3.57
CA PHE A 2 -18.01 -4.80 2.77
C PHE A 2 -18.22 -5.21 1.31
N GLU A 3 -19.35 -4.82 0.74
CA GLU A 3 -19.67 -5.07 -0.66
C GLU A 3 -18.74 -4.19 -1.52
N VAL A 4 -18.04 -4.79 -2.48
CA VAL A 4 -17.21 -4.03 -3.41
C VAL A 4 -18.09 -3.33 -4.43
N ILE A 5 -17.78 -2.08 -4.73
CA ILE A 5 -18.50 -1.33 -5.74
C ILE A 5 -17.86 -1.65 -7.09
N THR A 6 -18.59 -2.40 -7.92
CA THR A 6 -18.20 -2.67 -9.30
C THR A 6 -18.78 -1.58 -10.20
N ILE A 7 -17.90 -0.92 -10.95
CA ILE A 7 -18.27 0.13 -11.90
C ILE A 7 -18.35 -0.46 -13.30
N THR A 8 -19.43 -0.11 -14.00
CA THR A 8 -19.64 -0.38 -15.41
C THR A 8 -19.73 0.93 -16.20
N LYS A 9 -19.66 0.87 -17.52
CA LYS A 9 -19.87 2.04 -18.40
C LYS A 9 -21.25 2.70 -18.25
N GLU A 10 -22.22 1.98 -17.68
CA GLU A 10 -23.57 2.46 -17.40
C GLU A 10 -23.71 3.08 -16.00
N SER A 11 -22.75 2.86 -15.11
CA SER A 11 -22.74 3.45 -13.77
C SER A 11 -22.66 4.97 -13.83
N ARG A 12 -23.40 5.65 -12.94
CA ARG A 12 -23.40 7.12 -12.86
C ARG A 12 -21.99 7.68 -12.64
N GLU A 13 -21.23 7.03 -11.77
CA GLU A 13 -19.85 7.37 -11.42
C GLU A 13 -18.93 7.32 -12.64
N TYR A 14 -19.12 6.32 -13.51
CA TYR A 14 -18.36 6.21 -14.75
C TYR A 14 -18.68 7.36 -15.70
N VAL A 15 -19.97 7.61 -15.93
CA VAL A 15 -20.43 8.69 -16.81
C VAL A 15 -19.93 10.05 -16.32
N GLU A 16 -19.98 10.30 -15.00
CA GLU A 16 -19.46 11.52 -14.41
C GLU A 16 -17.96 11.71 -14.70
N LEU A 17 -17.15 10.68 -14.44
CA LEU A 17 -15.71 10.75 -14.70
C LEU A 17 -15.39 10.86 -16.19
N TYR A 18 -16.14 10.14 -17.04
CA TYR A 18 -15.96 10.19 -18.48
C TYR A 18 -16.24 11.60 -19.03
N LEU A 19 -17.27 12.28 -18.51
CA LEU A 19 -17.57 13.67 -18.87
C LEU A 19 -16.46 14.64 -18.41
N LYS A 20 -15.85 14.43 -17.23
CA LYS A 20 -14.66 15.20 -16.80
C LYS A 20 -13.48 15.04 -17.77
N LEU A 21 -13.37 13.86 -18.39
CA LEU A 21 -12.28 13.50 -19.31
C LEU A 21 -12.47 13.91 -20.76
N SER A 22 -13.66 14.39 -21.17
CA SER A 22 -14.02 14.75 -22.54
C SER A 22 -13.13 15.81 -23.23
N ARG A 23 -12.10 16.32 -22.54
CA ARG A 23 -11.09 17.27 -23.04
C ARG A 23 -9.67 16.69 -23.13
N LEU A 24 -9.46 15.43 -22.77
CA LEU A 24 -8.15 14.78 -22.70
C LEU A 24 -8.07 13.65 -23.73
N ASN A 25 -7.10 13.71 -24.64
CA ASN A 25 -6.83 12.66 -25.62
C ASN A 25 -5.93 11.57 -25.01
N PHE A 26 -6.49 10.40 -24.78
CA PHE A 26 -5.78 9.24 -24.20
C PHE A 26 -5.27 8.22 -25.24
N MET A 27 -5.27 8.58 -26.52
CA MET A 27 -5.29 7.61 -27.64
C MET A 27 -3.91 7.18 -28.17
N ASP A 28 -2.92 6.98 -27.30
CA ASP A 28 -1.59 6.49 -27.73
C ASP A 28 -1.40 4.97 -27.50
N GLY A 29 -2.42 4.26 -27.00
CA GLY A 29 -2.40 2.80 -26.83
C GLY A 29 -1.34 2.27 -25.85
N LYS A 30 -0.71 3.15 -25.07
CA LYS A 30 0.35 2.84 -24.10
C LYS A 30 0.30 3.79 -22.92
N PHE A 31 0.66 3.29 -21.74
CA PHE A 31 0.85 4.12 -20.56
C PHE A 31 2.01 5.09 -20.77
N LYS A 32 1.89 6.32 -20.29
CA LYS A 32 2.99 7.30 -20.34
C LYS A 32 3.73 7.29 -19.02
N LYS A 33 5.04 7.02 -19.08
CA LYS A 33 5.92 7.25 -17.94
C LYS A 33 5.96 8.76 -17.69
N SER A 34 5.57 9.17 -16.49
CA SER A 34 5.24 10.57 -16.20
C SER A 34 6.11 11.16 -15.11
N ILE A 35 7.12 10.43 -14.63
CA ILE A 35 7.99 10.86 -13.54
C ILE A 35 9.47 10.68 -13.87
N GLU A 36 10.26 11.66 -13.47
CA GLU A 36 11.73 11.62 -13.59
C GLU A 36 12.33 10.59 -12.63
N ALA A 37 13.50 10.05 -12.99
CA ALA A 37 14.11 8.93 -12.27
C ALA A 37 14.48 9.27 -10.82
N GLU A 38 14.97 10.48 -10.56
CA GLU A 38 15.38 10.90 -9.21
C GLU A 38 14.15 11.12 -8.31
N GLU A 39 13.12 11.80 -8.82
CA GLU A 39 11.86 11.99 -8.11
C GLU A 39 11.17 10.66 -7.81
N PHE A 40 11.18 9.73 -8.78
CA PHE A 40 10.66 8.37 -8.58
C PHE A 40 11.37 7.66 -7.41
N LYS A 41 12.70 7.73 -7.37
CA LYS A 41 13.50 7.11 -6.31
C LYS A 41 13.12 7.67 -4.94
N HIS A 42 13.03 8.99 -4.80
CA HIS A 42 12.61 9.62 -3.55
C HIS A 42 11.20 9.21 -3.12
N ARG A 43 10.25 9.15 -4.05
CA ARG A 43 8.89 8.68 -3.76
C ARG A 43 8.87 7.22 -3.29
N LYS A 44 9.62 6.34 -3.96
CA LYS A 44 9.73 4.93 -3.57
C LYS A 44 10.35 4.77 -2.18
N GLU A 45 11.42 5.51 -1.88
CA GLU A 45 12.08 5.52 -0.56
C GLU A 45 11.11 5.95 0.56
N ARG A 46 10.28 6.97 0.33
CA ARG A 46 9.27 7.44 1.30
C ARG A 46 8.17 6.41 1.59
N LYS A 47 8.02 5.40 0.73
CA LYS A 47 7.01 4.34 0.85
C LYS A 47 7.61 2.99 1.24
N ASN A 48 8.89 2.97 1.61
CA ASN A 48 9.61 1.74 1.95
C ASN A 48 8.93 0.91 3.05
N ASP A 49 8.26 1.55 4.01
CA ASP A 49 7.53 0.82 5.06
C ASP A 49 6.33 0.04 4.51
N ILE A 50 5.59 0.64 3.59
CA ILE A 50 4.43 0.01 2.95
C ILE A 50 4.90 -1.10 2.02
N ILE A 51 5.97 -0.84 1.25
CA ILE A 51 6.64 -1.82 0.38
C ILE A 51 7.08 -3.03 1.21
N ALA A 52 7.82 -2.81 2.30
CA ALA A 52 8.31 -3.89 3.15
C ALA A 52 7.17 -4.69 3.81
N ALA A 53 6.10 -4.02 4.25
CA ALA A 53 4.92 -4.69 4.79
C ALA A 53 4.21 -5.55 3.73
N LEU A 54 4.04 -5.01 2.52
CA LEU A 54 3.42 -5.71 1.38
C LEU A 54 4.27 -6.92 0.97
N ASP A 55 5.58 -6.75 0.81
CA ASP A 55 6.52 -7.82 0.48
C ASP A 55 6.50 -8.92 1.54
N ASN A 56 6.45 -8.58 2.82
CA ASN A 56 6.37 -9.57 3.90
C ASN A 56 5.08 -10.39 3.80
N ILE A 57 3.94 -9.72 3.59
CA ILE A 57 2.64 -10.39 3.45
C ILE A 57 2.64 -11.34 2.24
N ILE A 58 3.11 -10.88 1.09
CA ILE A 58 3.11 -11.66 -0.15
C ILE A 58 4.09 -12.84 -0.08
N ASN A 59 5.29 -12.63 0.45
CA ASN A 59 6.33 -13.65 0.47
C ASN A 59 6.14 -14.72 1.57
N THR A 60 5.31 -14.45 2.58
CA THR A 60 5.12 -15.36 3.72
C THR A 60 3.92 -16.31 3.53
N ASP A 61 3.00 -16.00 2.60
CA ASP A 61 1.80 -16.81 2.37
C ASP A 61 1.77 -17.40 0.95
N PHE A 62 1.73 -18.73 0.88
CA PHE A 62 1.70 -19.51 -0.37
C PHE A 62 0.46 -19.21 -1.23
N LEU A 63 -0.61 -18.67 -0.67
CA LEU A 63 -1.77 -18.25 -1.44
C LEU A 63 -1.39 -17.19 -2.48
N TYR A 64 -0.63 -16.17 -2.08
CA TYR A 64 -0.30 -15.04 -2.96
C TYR A 64 0.68 -15.43 -4.04
N SER A 65 1.66 -16.29 -3.74
CA SER A 65 2.57 -16.81 -4.76
C SER A 65 1.81 -17.61 -5.83
N ARG A 66 0.84 -18.44 -5.45
CA ARG A 66 -0.01 -19.15 -6.41
C ARG A 66 -0.86 -18.22 -7.26
N MET A 67 -1.46 -17.19 -6.65
CA MET A 67 -2.21 -16.19 -7.42
C MET A 67 -1.31 -15.51 -8.45
N ILE A 68 -0.09 -15.13 -8.06
CA ILE A 68 0.88 -14.53 -8.98
C ILE A 68 1.22 -15.48 -10.13
N ASP A 69 1.43 -16.77 -9.85
CA ASP A 69 1.66 -17.81 -10.86
C ASP A 69 0.47 -18.03 -11.81
N GLU A 70 -0.76 -17.81 -11.32
CA GLU A 70 -2.00 -17.85 -12.09
C GLU A 70 -2.27 -16.57 -12.90
N GLY A 71 -1.37 -15.57 -12.83
CA GLY A 71 -1.45 -14.35 -13.63
C GLY A 71 -2.07 -13.15 -12.91
N TYR A 72 -2.28 -13.23 -11.60
CA TYR A 72 -2.54 -12.06 -10.79
C TYR A 72 -1.27 -11.24 -10.58
N PHE A 73 -1.45 -9.95 -10.31
CA PHE A 73 -0.36 -9.04 -9.98
C PHE A 73 -0.85 -7.93 -9.06
N PHE A 74 0.07 -7.44 -8.23
CA PHE A 74 -0.16 -6.31 -7.35
C PHE A 74 0.48 -5.05 -7.92
N VAL A 75 -0.21 -3.93 -7.76
CA VAL A 75 0.23 -2.61 -8.16
C VAL A 75 0.09 -1.70 -6.95
N LEU A 76 1.23 -1.33 -6.36
CA LEU A 76 1.25 -0.34 -5.28
C LEU A 76 1.50 1.03 -5.90
N CYS A 77 0.60 1.96 -5.63
CA CYS A 77 0.75 3.37 -5.99
C CYS A 77 0.98 4.24 -4.75
N ASP A 78 1.70 5.33 -4.93
CA ASP A 78 1.77 6.40 -3.93
C ASP A 78 0.43 7.18 -3.85
N GLU A 79 0.35 8.15 -2.93
CA GLU A 79 -0.83 8.98 -2.70
C GLU A 79 -1.23 9.83 -3.92
N ASP A 80 -0.29 10.08 -4.84
CA ASP A 80 -0.50 10.80 -6.09
C ASP A 80 -0.82 9.86 -7.27
N GLY A 81 -1.00 8.56 -7.01
CA GLY A 81 -1.38 7.58 -8.03
C GLY A 81 -0.24 7.18 -8.98
N TYR A 82 1.03 7.35 -8.60
CA TYR A 82 2.16 6.83 -9.36
C TYR A 82 2.52 5.42 -8.89
N ILE A 83 2.73 4.50 -9.82
CA ILE A 83 3.15 3.12 -9.53
C ILE A 83 4.54 3.17 -8.90
N ILE A 84 4.66 2.73 -7.65
CA ILE A 84 5.93 2.64 -6.92
C ILE A 84 6.46 1.21 -6.81
N GLN A 85 5.59 0.21 -6.92
CA GLN A 85 5.98 -1.20 -6.93
C GLN A 85 5.01 -2.04 -7.77
N LEU A 86 5.57 -2.95 -8.56
CA LEU A 86 4.85 -4.00 -9.27
C LEU A 86 5.31 -5.37 -8.77
N ILE A 87 4.36 -6.24 -8.41
CA ILE A 87 4.64 -7.62 -7.99
C ILE A 87 3.85 -8.55 -8.89
N TYR A 88 4.55 -9.29 -9.75
CA TYR A 88 3.96 -10.07 -10.83
C TYR A 88 4.86 -11.24 -11.24
N ASN A 89 4.29 -12.23 -11.93
CA ASN A 89 5.05 -13.33 -12.51
C ASN A 89 5.78 -12.87 -13.78
N SER A 90 7.04 -13.27 -13.96
CA SER A 90 7.88 -12.85 -15.10
C SER A 90 7.27 -13.14 -16.48
N ARG A 91 6.30 -14.05 -16.59
CA ARG A 91 5.52 -14.27 -17.81
C ARG A 91 4.78 -13.02 -18.30
N LEU A 92 4.42 -12.10 -17.40
CA LEU A 92 3.77 -10.83 -17.74
C LEU A 92 4.75 -9.73 -18.17
N GLU A 93 6.07 -9.94 -18.04
CA GLU A 93 7.07 -8.88 -18.24
C GLU A 93 7.06 -8.32 -19.67
N ASN A 94 7.00 -9.19 -20.68
CA ASN A 94 6.95 -8.74 -22.08
C ASN A 94 5.65 -7.98 -22.38
N TYR A 95 4.52 -8.49 -21.89
CA TYR A 95 3.22 -7.84 -22.05
C TYR A 95 3.21 -6.44 -21.41
N PHE A 96 3.71 -6.32 -20.18
CA PHE A 96 3.83 -5.03 -19.49
C PHE A 96 4.75 -4.05 -20.23
N LYS A 97 5.86 -4.53 -20.80
CA LYS A 97 6.74 -3.70 -21.65
C LYS A 97 6.04 -3.22 -22.92
N GLU A 98 5.23 -4.05 -23.57
CA GLU A 98 4.50 -3.69 -24.79
C GLU A 98 3.54 -2.51 -24.57
N ILE A 99 2.80 -2.54 -23.46
CA ILE A 99 1.86 -1.47 -23.07
C ILE A 99 2.50 -0.35 -22.23
N ASN A 100 3.80 -0.43 -21.96
CA ASN A 100 4.57 0.47 -21.10
C ASN A 100 4.06 0.57 -19.65
N PHE A 101 3.49 -0.51 -19.12
CA PHE A 101 3.04 -0.61 -17.72
C PHE A 101 4.23 -0.91 -16.81
N THR A 102 4.84 0.13 -16.25
CA THR A 102 6.09 0.05 -15.48
C THR A 102 6.04 0.96 -14.25
N GLU A 103 6.95 0.75 -13.30
CA GLU A 103 7.08 1.68 -12.16
C GLU A 103 7.38 3.11 -12.65
N GLY A 104 6.72 4.09 -12.03
CA GLY A 104 6.73 5.50 -12.40
C GLY A 104 5.66 5.91 -13.42
N VAL A 105 4.82 4.98 -13.88
CA VAL A 105 3.58 5.32 -14.60
C VAL A 105 2.56 5.92 -13.63
N SER A 106 1.79 6.91 -14.09
CA SER A 106 0.70 7.50 -13.31
C SER A 106 -0.62 6.84 -13.71
N LEU A 107 -1.37 6.34 -12.72
CA LEU A 107 -2.71 5.79 -12.88
C LEU A 107 -3.81 6.79 -12.53
N LYS A 108 -3.46 8.08 -12.42
CA LYS A 108 -4.44 9.15 -12.23
C LYS A 108 -5.40 9.25 -13.40
N LEU A 109 -6.61 9.72 -13.11
CA LEU A 109 -7.67 9.89 -14.08
C LEU A 109 -7.22 10.70 -15.31
N GLU A 110 -6.55 11.84 -15.09
CA GLU A 110 -6.10 12.73 -16.15
C GLU A 110 -4.97 12.17 -17.03
N ASN A 111 -4.29 11.11 -16.59
CA ASN A 111 -3.15 10.51 -17.29
C ASN A 111 -3.48 9.15 -17.92
N SER A 112 -4.26 8.33 -17.24
CA SER A 112 -4.56 6.93 -17.62
C SER A 112 -6.05 6.64 -17.76
N GLY A 113 -6.91 7.67 -17.74
CA GLY A 113 -8.35 7.52 -17.84
C GLY A 113 -8.95 6.74 -16.67
N ILE A 114 -10.19 6.27 -16.85
CA ILE A 114 -10.90 5.51 -15.82
C ILE A 114 -10.28 4.11 -15.68
N ASN A 115 -9.67 3.90 -14.52
CA ASN A 115 -9.10 2.64 -14.04
C ASN A 115 -9.39 2.46 -12.54
N ALA A 116 -9.17 1.27 -11.98
CA ALA A 116 -9.49 0.97 -10.58
C ALA A 116 -8.81 1.94 -9.59
N VAL A 117 -7.53 2.25 -9.77
CA VAL A 117 -6.80 3.20 -8.92
C VAL A 117 -7.41 4.59 -9.01
N SER A 118 -7.69 5.10 -10.21
CA SER A 118 -8.34 6.41 -10.39
C SER A 118 -9.72 6.49 -9.70
N LEU A 119 -10.49 5.39 -9.71
CA LEU A 119 -11.77 5.30 -9.02
C LEU A 119 -11.58 5.32 -7.51
N ALA A 120 -10.62 4.55 -6.99
CA ALA A 120 -10.30 4.53 -5.57
C ALA A 120 -9.79 5.91 -5.08
N MET A 121 -9.07 6.64 -5.93
CA MET A 121 -8.62 8.02 -5.66
C MET A 121 -9.81 9.00 -5.59
N GLU A 122 -10.67 9.00 -6.60
CA GLU A 122 -11.80 9.94 -6.69
C GLU A 122 -12.78 9.76 -5.53
N TYR A 123 -13.09 8.51 -5.21
CA TYR A 123 -14.16 8.17 -4.27
C TYR A 123 -13.65 7.73 -2.89
N LYS A 124 -12.33 7.64 -2.69
CA LYS A 124 -11.68 7.32 -1.41
C LYS A 124 -12.16 6.00 -0.77
N GLN A 125 -12.48 5.02 -1.60
CA GLN A 125 -12.95 3.71 -1.18
C GLN A 125 -12.56 2.64 -2.19
N GLN A 126 -12.94 1.39 -1.92
CA GLN A 126 -12.58 0.27 -2.77
C GLN A 126 -13.50 0.19 -3.99
N TYR A 127 -12.89 0.09 -5.17
CA TYR A 127 -13.59 0.00 -6.45
C TYR A 127 -13.05 -1.12 -7.31
N GLN A 128 -13.96 -1.71 -8.08
CA GLN A 128 -13.67 -2.74 -9.06
C GLN A 128 -14.13 -2.28 -10.44
N ILE A 129 -13.33 -2.56 -11.46
CA ILE A 129 -13.65 -2.33 -12.87
C ILE A 129 -13.10 -3.48 -13.71
N CYS A 130 -13.87 -3.94 -14.68
CA CYS A 130 -13.60 -5.21 -15.34
C CYS A 130 -13.81 -5.14 -16.85
N GLY A 131 -12.91 -5.81 -17.56
CA GLY A 131 -12.97 -6.04 -18.98
C GLY A 131 -13.34 -4.80 -19.80
N LYS A 132 -14.42 -4.91 -20.58
CA LYS A 132 -14.91 -3.84 -21.48
C LYS A 132 -15.37 -2.57 -20.78
N ASP A 133 -15.53 -2.57 -19.46
CA ASP A 133 -15.87 -1.36 -18.72
C ASP A 133 -14.66 -0.41 -18.59
N HIS A 134 -13.44 -0.91 -18.75
CA HIS A 134 -12.27 -0.04 -18.89
C HIS A 134 -12.45 0.97 -20.04
N GLN A 135 -11.91 2.16 -19.83
CA GLN A 135 -11.89 3.18 -20.88
C GLN A 135 -10.91 2.84 -22.01
N TRP A 136 -9.82 2.15 -21.69
CA TRP A 136 -8.78 1.79 -22.64
C TRP A 136 -8.97 0.35 -23.12
N ASP A 137 -9.01 0.15 -24.45
CA ASP A 137 -9.16 -1.17 -25.05
C ASP A 137 -8.00 -2.11 -24.71
N ILE A 138 -6.79 -1.59 -24.45
CA ILE A 138 -5.65 -2.43 -24.04
C ILE A 138 -5.86 -3.12 -22.68
N LEU A 139 -6.85 -2.65 -21.89
CA LEU A 139 -7.24 -3.20 -20.59
C LEU A 139 -8.55 -4.01 -20.69
N GLU A 140 -9.08 -4.28 -21.89
CA GLU A 140 -10.36 -4.96 -22.08
C GLU A 140 -10.42 -6.39 -21.50
N ASN A 141 -9.26 -6.96 -21.18
CA ASN A 141 -9.10 -8.30 -20.59
C ASN A 141 -8.59 -8.24 -19.14
N TRP A 142 -8.54 -7.05 -18.55
CA TRP A 142 -8.10 -6.85 -17.17
C TRP A 142 -9.30 -6.84 -16.23
N TYR A 143 -9.07 -7.35 -15.03
CA TYR A 143 -10.01 -7.26 -13.94
C TYR A 143 -9.29 -6.66 -12.75
N CYS A 144 -9.65 -5.42 -12.42
CA CYS A 144 -8.89 -4.58 -11.50
C CYS A 144 -9.73 -4.26 -10.29
N THR A 145 -9.13 -4.39 -9.12
CA THR A 145 -9.72 -3.91 -7.87
C THR A 145 -8.67 -3.09 -7.15
N ALA A 146 -9.01 -1.87 -6.78
CA ALA A 146 -8.11 -0.98 -6.04
C ALA A 146 -8.77 -0.47 -4.77
N ILE A 147 -7.94 -0.13 -3.79
CA ILE A 147 -8.34 0.30 -2.46
C ILE A 147 -7.34 1.34 -1.92
N PRO A 148 -7.79 2.39 -1.23
CA PRO A 148 -6.87 3.27 -0.50
C PRO A 148 -6.27 2.57 0.72
N ILE A 149 -5.00 2.85 1.00
CA ILE A 149 -4.33 2.52 2.26
C ILE A 149 -4.37 3.77 3.14
N ILE A 150 -4.94 3.65 4.34
CA ILE A 150 -5.12 4.78 5.26
C ILE A 150 -4.15 4.67 6.43
N ASP A 151 -3.37 5.73 6.67
CA ASP A 151 -2.75 5.95 7.96
C ASP A 151 -3.79 6.54 8.92
N TYR A 152 -4.35 5.70 9.78
CA TYR A 152 -5.35 6.11 10.77
C TYR A 152 -4.79 7.04 11.86
N THR A 153 -3.47 7.15 12.00
CA THR A 153 -2.85 8.07 12.97
C THR A 153 -3.05 9.51 12.54
N ASN A 154 -2.88 9.76 11.24
CA ASN A 154 -3.02 11.09 10.64
C ASN A 154 -4.35 11.27 9.88
N ALA A 155 -5.15 10.21 9.77
CA ALA A 155 -6.37 10.14 8.95
C ALA A 155 -6.15 10.53 7.48
N LEU A 156 -5.01 10.10 6.92
CA LEU A 156 -4.61 10.38 5.54
C LEU A 156 -4.55 9.11 4.71
N ILE A 157 -4.94 9.20 3.44
CA ILE A 157 -4.61 8.18 2.45
C ILE A 157 -3.14 8.35 2.10
N VAL A 158 -2.36 7.28 2.27
CA VAL A 158 -0.91 7.31 2.10
C VAL A 158 -0.42 6.53 0.89
N ALA A 159 -1.28 5.70 0.29
CA ALA A 159 -1.02 4.89 -0.90
C ALA A 159 -2.33 4.28 -1.40
N TYR A 160 -2.27 3.65 -2.58
CA TYR A 160 -3.34 2.80 -3.09
C TYR A 160 -2.75 1.44 -3.45
N LEU A 161 -3.45 0.36 -3.09
CA LEU A 161 -3.11 -0.98 -3.53
C LEU A 161 -4.15 -1.44 -4.54
N ASP A 162 -3.67 -1.92 -5.66
CA ASP A 162 -4.48 -2.61 -6.65
C ASP A 162 -4.01 -4.06 -6.76
N LEU A 163 -4.98 -4.96 -6.83
CA LEU A 163 -4.78 -6.34 -7.25
C LEU A 163 -5.52 -6.46 -8.57
N SER A 164 -4.82 -6.98 -9.57
CA SER A 164 -5.34 -7.14 -10.93
C SER A 164 -5.00 -8.52 -11.48
N CYS A 165 -5.75 -8.98 -12.47
CA CYS A 165 -5.40 -10.14 -13.28
C CYS A 165 -5.75 -9.88 -14.75
N ALA A 166 -4.96 -10.47 -15.65
CA ALA A 166 -5.24 -10.45 -17.08
C ALA A 166 -5.74 -11.84 -17.50
N ASN A 167 -6.79 -11.89 -18.33
CA ASN A 167 -7.35 -13.12 -18.90
C ASN A 167 -7.89 -14.14 -17.86
N CYS A 168 -8.28 -13.69 -16.66
CA CYS A 168 -8.87 -14.58 -15.65
C CYS A 168 -10.39 -14.74 -15.85
N GLN A 169 -10.93 -15.89 -15.44
CA GLN A 169 -12.35 -16.23 -15.54
C GLN A 169 -13.16 -15.97 -14.26
N ASN A 170 -12.50 -15.75 -13.10
CA ASN A 170 -13.16 -15.56 -11.82
C ASN A 170 -12.41 -14.54 -10.95
N ILE A 171 -13.14 -13.60 -10.36
CA ILE A 171 -12.62 -12.52 -9.52
C ILE A 171 -13.34 -12.41 -8.16
N ASP A 172 -14.16 -13.41 -7.81
CA ASP A 172 -15.13 -13.38 -6.70
C ASP A 172 -14.45 -13.13 -5.33
N TYR A 173 -13.15 -13.39 -5.23
CA TYR A 173 -12.36 -13.23 -4.01
C TYR A 173 -11.37 -12.07 -4.03
N GLN A 174 -11.14 -11.45 -5.20
CA GLN A 174 -10.12 -10.41 -5.40
C GLN A 174 -10.30 -9.25 -4.43
N SER A 175 -11.53 -8.78 -4.30
CA SER A 175 -11.89 -7.71 -3.36
C SER A 175 -11.58 -8.05 -1.90
N PHE A 176 -11.97 -9.25 -1.45
CA PHE A 176 -11.79 -9.67 -0.06
C PHE A 176 -10.31 -9.85 0.28
N ILE A 177 -9.56 -10.47 -0.63
CA ILE A 177 -8.11 -10.66 -0.49
C ILE A 177 -7.42 -9.31 -0.37
N LEU A 178 -7.69 -8.41 -1.30
CA LEU A 178 -7.09 -7.07 -1.32
C LEU A 178 -7.41 -6.29 -0.04
N ARG A 179 -8.67 -6.34 0.43
CA ARG A 179 -9.07 -5.71 1.69
C ARG A 179 -8.33 -6.28 2.90
N ASN A 180 -8.08 -7.58 2.94
CA ASN A 180 -7.35 -8.21 4.04
C ASN A 180 -5.88 -7.79 4.06
N ILE A 181 -5.22 -7.74 2.89
CA ILE A 181 -3.84 -7.26 2.77
C ILE A 181 -3.73 -5.82 3.25
N VAL A 182 -4.61 -4.93 2.76
CA VAL A 182 -4.59 -3.52 3.19
C VAL A 182 -4.83 -3.37 4.68
N LYS A 183 -5.78 -4.11 5.27
CA LYS A 183 -5.97 -4.11 6.73
C LYS A 183 -4.72 -4.52 7.50
N CYS A 184 -3.94 -5.47 6.99
CA CYS A 184 -2.67 -5.86 7.60
C CYS A 184 -1.63 -4.73 7.51
N ILE A 185 -1.51 -4.08 6.35
CA ILE A 185 -0.62 -2.92 6.15
C ILE A 185 -1.01 -1.76 7.07
N GLU A 186 -2.29 -1.37 7.10
CA GLU A 186 -2.79 -0.26 7.94
C GLU A 186 -2.54 -0.52 9.43
N LYS A 187 -2.70 -1.78 9.88
CA LYS A 187 -2.33 -2.18 11.24
C LYS A 187 -0.83 -2.06 11.49
N ALA A 188 0.01 -2.52 10.56
CA ALA A 188 1.46 -2.40 10.68
C ALA A 188 1.90 -0.93 10.80
N LEU A 189 1.33 -0.04 9.98
CA LEU A 189 1.57 1.42 10.06
C LEU A 189 1.13 1.98 11.42
N THR A 190 -0.06 1.60 11.89
CA THR A 190 -0.58 2.04 13.20
C THR A 190 0.34 1.61 14.35
N TYR A 191 0.83 0.36 14.34
CA TYR A 191 1.76 -0.13 15.36
C TYR A 191 3.11 0.57 15.28
N LYS A 192 3.63 0.80 14.06
CA LYS A 192 4.87 1.54 13.86
C LYS A 192 4.78 2.96 14.42
N ASN A 193 3.69 3.68 14.13
CA ASN A 193 3.50 5.05 14.62
C ASN A 193 3.37 5.09 16.15
N LYS A 194 2.71 4.11 16.77
CA LYS A 194 2.67 3.96 18.24
C LYS A 194 4.06 3.71 18.82
N LEU A 195 4.84 2.80 18.22
CA LEU A 195 6.21 2.53 18.65
C LEU A 195 7.09 3.78 18.52
N TYR A 196 6.98 4.51 17.42
CA TYR A 196 7.71 5.77 17.23
C TYR A 196 7.32 6.84 18.26
N THR A 197 6.04 6.93 18.61
CA THR A 197 5.58 7.83 19.67
C THR A 197 6.20 7.47 21.02
N ILE A 198 6.24 6.17 21.35
CA ILE A 198 6.91 5.67 22.56
C ILE A 198 8.41 5.98 22.51
N GLU A 199 9.10 5.72 21.39
CA GLU A 199 10.53 6.03 21.24
C GLU A 199 10.84 7.52 21.39
N LEU A 200 9.97 8.43 20.95
CA LEU A 200 10.11 9.87 21.16
C LEU A 200 9.96 10.28 22.63
N GLU A 201 9.19 9.53 23.42
CA GLU A 201 9.01 9.77 24.86
C GLU A 201 10.15 9.16 25.69
N LEU A 202 10.84 8.13 25.16
CA LEU A 202 11.91 7.42 25.85
C LEU A 202 13.27 8.09 25.62
N THR A 203 14.00 8.35 26.70
CA THR A 203 15.41 8.73 26.62
C THR A 203 16.29 7.52 26.27
N SER A 204 17.55 7.77 25.91
CA SER A 204 18.56 6.71 25.73
C SER A 204 18.77 5.87 27.00
N ILE A 205 18.61 6.49 28.18
CA ILE A 205 18.64 5.82 29.48
C ILE A 205 17.41 4.91 29.63
N ASP A 206 16.23 5.38 29.26
CA ASP A 206 14.99 4.60 29.34
C ASP A 206 15.06 3.33 28.50
N THR A 207 15.54 3.46 27.26
CA THR A 207 15.74 2.33 26.34
C THR A 207 16.70 1.30 26.92
N ALA A 208 17.81 1.74 27.51
CA ALA A 208 18.77 0.85 28.16
C ALA A 208 18.18 0.14 29.38
N ILE A 209 17.36 0.83 30.18
CA ILE A 209 16.66 0.25 31.34
C ILE A 209 15.68 -0.83 30.87
N ILE A 210 14.83 -0.52 29.89
CA ILE A 210 13.85 -1.46 29.32
C ILE A 210 14.56 -2.70 28.77
N TYR A 211 15.63 -2.52 28.00
CA TYR A 211 16.44 -3.64 27.51
C TYR A 211 16.93 -4.52 28.65
N CYS A 212 17.46 -3.93 29.72
CA CYS A 212 17.97 -4.72 30.84
C CYS A 212 16.86 -5.47 31.59
N LEU A 213 15.70 -4.84 31.78
CA LEU A 213 14.52 -5.46 32.40
C LEU A 213 13.97 -6.61 31.55
N ALA A 214 13.88 -6.44 30.23
CA ALA A 214 13.44 -7.47 29.30
C ALA A 214 14.35 -8.70 29.29
N HIS A 215 15.63 -8.53 29.61
CA HIS A 215 16.61 -9.61 29.79
C HIS A 215 16.67 -10.16 31.23
N GLY A 216 15.74 -9.75 32.11
CA GLY A 216 15.61 -10.26 33.47
C GLY A 216 16.72 -9.82 34.43
N MET A 217 17.44 -8.73 34.15
CA MET A 217 18.44 -8.20 35.09
C MET A 217 17.79 -7.63 36.36
N GLU A 218 18.42 -7.87 37.51
CA GLU A 218 18.00 -7.26 38.78
C GLU A 218 18.32 -5.76 38.84
N ARG A 219 17.48 -4.99 39.54
CA ARG A 219 17.58 -3.51 39.64
C ARG A 219 18.98 -3.03 40.06
N LYS A 220 19.65 -3.77 40.96
CA LYS A 220 21.00 -3.44 41.44
C LYS A 220 22.05 -3.54 40.33
N ASP A 221 21.91 -4.51 39.42
CA ASP A 221 22.83 -4.71 38.31
C ASP A 221 22.54 -3.75 37.16
N ILE A 222 21.27 -3.38 36.95
CA ILE A 222 20.87 -2.32 36.02
C ILE A 222 21.51 -0.98 36.42
N CYS A 223 21.42 -0.60 37.70
CA CYS A 223 22.03 0.65 38.20
C CYS A 223 23.52 0.71 37.93
N LYS A 224 24.24 -0.41 38.14
CA LYS A 224 25.68 -0.50 37.88
C LYS A 224 26.00 -0.41 36.39
N ARG A 225 25.24 -1.11 35.55
CA ARG A 225 25.47 -1.19 34.11
C ARG A 225 25.23 0.13 33.39
N ILE A 226 24.19 0.86 33.78
CA ILE A 226 23.77 2.13 33.16
C ILE A 226 24.40 3.34 33.87
N HIS A 227 25.11 3.12 34.99
CA HIS A 227 25.73 4.16 35.81
C HIS A 227 24.74 5.21 36.35
N ILE A 228 23.62 4.74 36.90
CA ILE A 228 22.56 5.58 37.50
C ILE A 228 22.29 5.21 38.95
N ALA A 229 21.84 6.18 39.74
CA ALA A 229 21.42 5.94 41.12
C ALA A 229 20.11 5.15 41.18
N GLU A 230 19.90 4.37 42.26
CA GLU A 230 18.70 3.55 42.42
C GLU A 230 17.41 4.38 42.43
N ASN A 231 17.45 5.58 43.01
CA ASN A 231 16.31 6.51 42.98
C ASN A 231 16.00 7.00 41.55
N THR A 232 17.03 7.24 40.74
CA THR A 232 16.86 7.60 39.32
C THR A 232 16.22 6.44 38.55
N LEU A 233 16.71 5.21 38.73
CA LEU A 233 16.11 4.01 38.14
C LEU A 233 14.63 3.85 38.54
N LYS A 234 14.28 4.06 39.82
CA LYS A 234 12.89 4.00 40.29
C LYS A 234 12.00 5.03 39.61
N ASN A 235 12.50 6.25 39.41
CA ASN A 235 11.74 7.31 38.72
C ASN A 235 11.47 6.94 37.25
N HIS A 236 12.47 6.42 36.53
CA HIS A 236 12.29 5.94 35.15
C HIS A 236 11.30 4.78 35.08
N ILE A 237 11.44 3.75 35.93
CA ILE A 237 10.50 2.60 35.98
C ILE A 237 9.06 3.06 36.26
N LYS A 238 8.89 4.03 37.16
CA LYS A 238 7.57 4.59 37.47
C LYS A 238 6.95 5.31 36.27
N ASN A 239 7.76 5.98 35.46
CA ASN A 239 7.30 6.65 34.23
C ASN A 239 6.86 5.65 33.15
N PHE A 240 7.35 4.40 33.17
CA PHE A 240 6.93 3.34 32.24
C PHE A 240 5.61 2.66 32.63
N GLY A 241 5.07 2.91 33.84
CA GLY A 241 3.83 2.28 34.30
C GLY A 241 3.94 0.82 34.74
N PHE A 242 5.15 0.28 34.93
CA PHE A 242 5.36 -1.03 35.56
C PHE A 242 5.17 -0.91 37.08
N TYR A 243 4.09 -1.50 37.62
CA TYR A 243 3.83 -1.60 39.06
C TYR A 243 4.50 -2.84 39.66
#